data_AF-A0A2G8RV71-F1
#
_entry.id   AF-A0A2G8RV71-F1
#
_cell.length_a   1.000
_cell.length_b   1.000
_cell.length_c   1.000
_cell.angle_alpha   90.00
_cell.angle_beta   90.00
_cell.angle_gamma   90.00
#
_symmetry.space_group_name_H-M   'P 1'
#
loop_
_entity.id
_entity.type
_entity.pdbx_description
1 polymer ?
#
loop_
_entity_poly.entity_id
_entity_poly.type
_entity_poly.pdbx_seq_one_letter_code
_entity_poly.pdbx_strand_id
1 'polypeptide(L)'
;MPSDSIAHEGNPSLSPLPAGPSVASSHSPDCTTANDQEPIEHDVPPEAQVPVTPASLQVNVKGNPRPGYTDAFAGIVVAQAYTAQGWDSNIVVTSPNADWVPEFAVAHSEITTFADGHWGRHEYSRWPQEFAKEAFHIHCIPSKPRPDGPREILWHTLGCMDWKPEDCGIAGVGFLDKQVQNDLVKEVDSVLSCYFTCNDGSAGAGWNKIGSFLTVCLQHTVDRLRSIPAVPGIIISLVAHVQRLTLELSGLIEWLKEVSKRVTSVDDYSWLVLDVVGAYMADPSVAQVLHRAGIPVWLQCQRNTHLKIYKVVTATDIPDDFSKVPSYPRLVLAKRDLSGALNMPGEWQRAMAAVVRCQLCESQLPKLLEEERDGMLPPAKRLREGVVWMGSDSSSLGTAKPVFITQASQHAKTLQHDLPPAPPLSSSQSTPGPPDATLTTTKKLSRRARA
;
A
#
# COMPACT_ATOMS: atom_id res chain seq x y z
N MET A 1 35.44 -43.32 0.04
CA MET A 1 35.38 -44.32 -1.04
C MET A 1 34.02 -45.00 -0.97
N PRO A 2 33.12 -44.75 -1.93
CA PRO A 2 33.12 -43.64 -2.90
C PRO A 2 32.72 -42.32 -2.20
N SER A 3 33.01 -41.08 -2.63
CA SER A 3 33.62 -40.55 -3.86
C SER A 3 32.71 -40.48 -5.10
N ASP A 4 31.72 -39.60 -5.05
CA ASP A 4 30.99 -39.12 -6.23
C ASP A 4 31.24 -37.63 -6.48
N SER A 5 31.43 -37.28 -7.76
CA SER A 5 31.89 -35.96 -8.21
C SER A 5 30.79 -34.91 -8.21
N ILE A 6 31.10 -33.71 -7.70
CA ILE A 6 30.30 -32.51 -7.95
C ILE A 6 30.66 -31.98 -9.34
N ALA A 7 29.76 -32.15 -10.30
CA ALA A 7 29.84 -31.49 -11.60
C ALA A 7 29.33 -30.04 -11.47
N HIS A 8 30.18 -29.06 -11.83
CA HIS A 8 29.76 -27.68 -12.00
C HIS A 8 29.10 -27.52 -13.37
N GLU A 9 27.77 -27.56 -13.43
CA GLU A 9 27.03 -27.08 -14.60
C GLU A 9 26.92 -25.54 -14.54
N GLY A 10 27.17 -24.90 -15.69
CA GLY A 10 27.20 -23.44 -15.81
C GLY A 10 25.80 -22.84 -15.94
N ASN A 11 25.64 -21.60 -15.46
CA ASN A 11 24.42 -20.82 -15.67
C ASN A 11 24.09 -20.68 -17.17
N PRO A 12 22.87 -21.03 -17.63
CA PRO A 12 22.40 -20.61 -18.93
C PRO A 12 22.16 -19.09 -18.91
N SER A 13 23.02 -18.35 -19.62
CA SER A 13 22.82 -16.92 -19.85
C SER A 13 21.52 -16.71 -20.62
N LEU A 14 20.59 -15.94 -20.07
CA LEU A 14 19.41 -15.48 -20.80
C LEU A 14 19.86 -14.66 -22.02
N SER A 15 19.41 -15.05 -23.20
CA SER A 15 19.73 -14.34 -24.45
C SER A 15 19.17 -12.91 -24.42
N PRO A 16 19.95 -11.89 -24.81
CA PRO A 16 19.42 -10.55 -24.96
C PRO A 16 18.42 -10.49 -26.13
N LEU A 17 17.39 -9.64 -25.98
CA LEU A 17 16.46 -9.31 -27.06
C LEU A 17 17.20 -8.70 -28.26
N PRO A 18 16.71 -8.89 -29.50
CA PRO A 18 17.39 -8.37 -30.69
C PRO A 18 17.45 -6.84 -30.67
N ALA A 19 18.66 -6.29 -30.74
CA ALA A 19 18.87 -4.87 -30.90
C ALA A 19 18.32 -4.39 -32.25
N GLY A 20 17.54 -3.31 -32.24
CA GLY A 20 17.13 -2.60 -33.44
C GLY A 20 18.34 -2.00 -34.19
N PRO A 21 18.17 -1.63 -35.47
CA PRO A 21 19.29 -1.20 -36.32
C PRO A 21 19.94 0.09 -35.81
N SER A 22 21.26 0.04 -35.62
CA SER A 22 22.08 1.18 -35.21
C SER A 22 22.02 2.30 -36.26
N VAL A 23 21.49 3.46 -35.87
CA VAL A 23 21.58 4.67 -36.68
C VAL A 23 23.02 5.18 -36.63
N ALA A 24 23.69 5.24 -37.78
CA ALA A 24 25.04 5.76 -37.89
C ALA A 24 25.04 7.29 -37.69
N SER A 25 25.57 7.77 -36.56
CA SER A 25 25.88 9.19 -36.37
C SER A 25 27.17 9.55 -37.12
N SER A 26 27.03 10.29 -38.22
CA SER A 26 28.16 10.83 -38.97
C SER A 26 28.68 12.11 -38.31
N HIS A 27 29.75 12.00 -37.52
CA HIS A 27 30.55 13.16 -37.13
C HIS A 27 31.57 13.49 -38.21
N SER A 28 31.48 14.70 -38.77
CA SER A 28 32.62 15.43 -39.33
C SER A 28 32.81 16.73 -38.56
N PRO A 29 34.04 17.11 -38.21
CA PRO A 29 34.34 18.40 -37.59
C PRO A 29 34.48 19.49 -38.67
N ASP A 30 34.28 20.76 -38.30
CA ASP A 30 35.32 21.76 -38.57
C ASP A 30 35.19 23.05 -37.74
N CYS A 31 36.26 23.83 -37.74
CA CYS A 31 36.55 24.87 -36.76
C CYS A 31 35.96 26.26 -37.04
N THR A 32 35.62 26.94 -35.93
CA THR A 32 35.97 28.34 -35.60
C THR A 32 35.73 29.46 -36.64
N THR A 33 34.86 30.40 -36.28
CA THR A 33 35.23 31.83 -36.29
C THR A 33 34.34 32.61 -35.34
N ALA A 34 34.94 33.58 -34.63
CA ALA A 34 34.21 34.45 -33.70
C ALA A 34 33.56 35.62 -34.44
N ASN A 35 32.47 36.13 -33.89
CA ASN A 35 32.05 37.52 -34.09
C ASN A 35 31.16 37.95 -32.92
N ASP A 36 31.66 38.88 -32.11
CA ASP A 36 30.86 39.61 -31.13
C ASP A 36 29.96 40.61 -31.85
N GLN A 37 28.65 40.49 -31.67
CA GLN A 37 27.70 41.57 -31.93
C GLN A 37 26.69 41.64 -30.78
N GLU A 38 26.59 42.82 -30.18
CA GLU A 38 25.64 43.09 -29.09
C GLU A 38 24.19 42.95 -29.58
N PRO A 39 23.27 42.39 -28.77
CA PRO A 39 21.87 42.31 -29.15
C PRO A 39 21.22 43.70 -29.04
N ILE A 40 20.73 44.21 -30.17
CA ILE A 40 19.83 45.36 -30.19
C ILE A 40 18.48 44.91 -29.62
N GLU A 41 18.10 45.44 -28.45
CA GLU A 41 16.77 45.25 -27.88
C GLU A 41 15.71 45.89 -28.80
N HIS A 42 15.01 45.06 -29.57
CA HIS A 42 13.77 45.46 -30.21
C HIS A 42 12.61 45.24 -29.24
N ASP A 43 12.08 46.35 -28.74
CA ASP A 43 10.93 46.44 -27.85
C ASP A 43 9.65 46.04 -28.61
N VAL A 44 9.40 44.72 -28.70
CA VAL A 44 8.18 44.16 -29.28
C VAL A 44 7.09 44.16 -28.20
N PRO A 45 5.96 44.86 -28.39
CA PRO A 45 4.91 44.89 -27.38
C PRO A 45 4.37 43.48 -27.13
N PRO A 46 4.04 43.12 -25.87
CA PRO A 46 3.63 41.77 -25.53
C PRO A 46 2.37 41.38 -26.31
N GLU A 47 2.55 40.46 -27.25
CA GLU A 47 1.46 39.89 -28.02
C GLU A 47 0.48 39.25 -27.04
N ALA A 48 -0.74 39.79 -26.98
CA ALA A 48 -1.73 39.40 -25.99
C ALA A 48 -2.16 37.95 -26.25
N GLN A 49 -1.51 37.01 -25.57
CA GLN A 49 -1.81 35.59 -25.64
C GLN A 49 -3.26 35.38 -25.17
N VAL A 50 -4.17 35.28 -26.14
CA VAL A 50 -5.53 34.85 -25.91
C VAL A 50 -5.44 33.50 -25.20
N PRO A 51 -6.00 33.34 -23.99
CA PRO A 51 -5.89 32.08 -23.27
C PRO A 51 -6.57 31.00 -24.11
N VAL A 52 -5.75 30.14 -24.74
CA VAL A 52 -6.23 29.01 -25.53
C VAL A 52 -6.93 28.07 -24.56
N THR A 53 -8.26 28.16 -24.51
CA THR A 53 -9.07 27.25 -23.70
C THR A 53 -8.70 25.82 -24.12
N PRO A 54 -8.17 24.98 -23.20
CA PRO A 54 -7.69 23.66 -23.57
C PRO A 54 -8.87 22.89 -24.14
N ALA A 55 -8.78 22.54 -25.43
CA ALA A 55 -9.89 21.93 -26.16
C ALA A 55 -10.39 20.70 -25.39
N SER A 56 -11.70 20.61 -25.14
CA SER A 56 -12.27 19.48 -24.40
C SER A 56 -12.01 18.17 -25.14
N LEU A 57 -11.78 17.08 -24.40
CA LEU A 57 -11.74 15.74 -24.99
C LEU A 57 -13.11 15.40 -25.57
N GLN A 58 -13.12 14.89 -26.80
CA GLN A 58 -14.33 14.50 -27.51
C GLN A 58 -14.15 13.12 -28.16
N VAL A 59 -15.26 12.38 -28.26
CA VAL A 59 -15.33 11.09 -28.96
C VAL A 59 -15.16 11.34 -30.46
N ASN A 60 -14.24 10.61 -31.10
CA ASN A 60 -13.96 10.73 -32.54
C ASN A 60 -14.24 9.44 -33.33
N VAL A 61 -14.51 8.32 -32.66
CA VAL A 61 -14.95 7.06 -33.31
C VAL A 61 -16.34 6.66 -32.83
N LYS A 62 -17.21 6.25 -33.77
CA LYS A 62 -18.54 5.69 -33.44
C LYS A 62 -18.44 4.19 -33.15
N GLY A 63 -19.11 3.75 -32.10
CA GLY A 63 -19.26 2.34 -31.74
C GLY A 63 -18.88 2.05 -30.29
N ASN A 64 -19.27 0.88 -29.80
CA ASN A 64 -18.95 0.38 -28.46
C ASN A 64 -18.11 -0.90 -28.62
N PRO A 65 -16.79 -0.79 -28.84
CA PRO A 65 -15.93 -1.97 -28.91
C PRO A 65 -15.93 -2.69 -27.55
N ARG A 66 -15.79 -4.02 -27.59
CA ARG A 66 -15.57 -4.79 -26.38
C ARG A 66 -14.13 -4.64 -25.91
N PRO A 67 -13.85 -4.61 -24.60
CA PRO A 67 -12.50 -4.70 -24.06
C PRO A 67 -11.69 -5.82 -24.74
N GLY A 68 -10.47 -5.51 -25.18
CA GLY A 68 -9.58 -6.49 -25.83
C GLY A 68 -9.88 -6.78 -27.32
N TYR A 69 -10.91 -6.16 -27.92
CA TYR A 69 -11.21 -6.27 -29.36
C TYR A 69 -10.68 -5.05 -30.15
N THR A 70 -9.75 -4.29 -29.59
CA THR A 70 -9.13 -3.13 -30.22
C THR A 70 -7.62 -3.26 -30.28
N ASP A 71 -6.99 -2.41 -31.10
CA ASP A 71 -5.55 -2.20 -31.06
C ASP A 71 -5.10 -1.76 -29.65
N ALA A 72 -3.88 -2.13 -29.24
CA ALA A 72 -3.30 -1.75 -27.95
C ALA A 72 -3.21 -0.22 -27.76
N PHE A 73 -3.18 0.55 -28.85
CA PHE A 73 -3.12 2.01 -28.84
C PHE A 73 -4.48 2.69 -29.05
N ALA A 74 -5.58 1.94 -29.09
CA ALA A 74 -6.93 2.49 -29.13
C ALA A 74 -7.45 2.75 -27.72
N GLY A 75 -7.96 3.96 -27.46
CA GLY A 75 -8.68 4.27 -26.23
C GLY A 75 -10.15 3.88 -26.35
N ILE A 76 -10.51 2.67 -25.91
CA ILE A 76 -11.93 2.34 -25.63
C ILE A 76 -12.47 3.38 -24.66
N VAL A 77 -11.68 3.66 -23.62
CA VAL A 77 -11.83 4.81 -22.76
C VAL A 77 -10.62 5.73 -22.81
N VAL A 78 -10.88 7.03 -22.69
CA VAL A 78 -9.87 8.05 -22.42
C VAL A 78 -10.33 8.93 -21.26
N ALA A 79 -9.41 9.26 -20.36
CA ALA A 79 -9.59 10.33 -19.39
C ALA A 79 -8.56 11.43 -19.66
N GLN A 80 -8.91 12.68 -19.34
CA GLN A 80 -7.91 13.73 -19.19
C GLN A 80 -7.00 13.32 -18.03
N ALA A 81 -5.68 13.35 -18.24
CA ALA A 81 -4.78 12.98 -17.18
C ALA A 81 -4.83 14.01 -16.04
N TYR A 82 -4.69 13.56 -14.80
CA TYR A 82 -5.16 14.30 -13.64
C TYR A 82 -4.29 15.54 -13.36
N THR A 83 -4.88 16.74 -13.52
CA THR A 83 -4.15 18.01 -13.48
C THR A 83 -3.49 18.33 -12.12
N ALA A 84 -3.91 17.71 -11.01
CA ALA A 84 -3.22 17.88 -9.73
C ALA A 84 -1.84 17.22 -9.69
N GLN A 85 -1.48 16.39 -10.67
CA GLN A 85 -0.11 15.91 -10.88
C GLN A 85 0.79 16.94 -11.58
N GLY A 86 0.25 18.09 -11.98
CA GLY A 86 0.99 19.15 -12.67
C GLY A 86 1.34 18.84 -14.13
N TRP A 87 0.71 17.83 -14.73
CA TRP A 87 0.95 17.44 -16.12
C TRP A 87 0.32 18.42 -17.11
N ASP A 88 0.94 18.52 -18.29
CA ASP A 88 0.42 19.34 -19.38
C ASP A 88 -1.02 18.97 -19.75
N SER A 89 -1.82 19.97 -20.11
CA SER A 89 -3.21 19.82 -20.55
C SER A 89 -3.40 18.95 -21.81
N ASN A 90 -2.30 18.54 -22.45
CA ASN A 90 -2.28 17.64 -23.60
C ASN A 90 -1.98 16.17 -23.26
N ILE A 91 -1.73 15.81 -21.99
CA ILE A 91 -1.57 14.41 -21.58
C ILE A 91 -2.94 13.76 -21.30
N VAL A 92 -3.12 12.55 -21.82
CA VAL A 92 -4.30 11.71 -21.60
C VAL A 92 -3.90 10.32 -21.14
N VAL A 93 -4.83 9.63 -20.50
CA VAL A 93 -4.68 8.21 -20.17
C VAL A 93 -5.74 7.42 -20.92
N THR A 94 -5.32 6.38 -21.62
CA THR A 94 -6.16 5.55 -22.50
C THR A 94 -6.09 4.09 -22.11
N SER A 95 -7.20 3.36 -22.23
CA SER A 95 -7.19 1.90 -22.10
C SER A 95 -7.80 1.18 -23.33
N PRO A 96 -7.13 0.15 -23.85
CA PRO A 96 -7.66 -0.75 -24.89
C PRO A 96 -8.47 -1.93 -24.33
N ASN A 97 -8.40 -2.19 -23.01
CA ASN A 97 -8.97 -3.40 -22.40
C ASN A 97 -9.57 -3.21 -21.00
N ALA A 98 -9.73 -1.98 -20.53
CA ALA A 98 -10.61 -1.59 -19.43
C ALA A 98 -11.71 -0.62 -19.91
N ASP A 99 -12.82 -0.54 -19.20
CA ASP A 99 -13.96 0.35 -19.46
C ASP A 99 -14.01 1.58 -18.52
N TRP A 100 -12.93 1.77 -17.75
CA TRP A 100 -12.68 2.83 -16.78
C TRP A 100 -11.20 3.23 -16.77
N VAL A 101 -10.87 4.37 -16.14
CA VAL A 101 -9.48 4.86 -15.99
C VAL A 101 -9.28 5.29 -14.53
N PRO A 102 -8.32 4.73 -13.78
CA PRO A 102 -8.01 5.16 -12.41
C PRO A 102 -7.41 6.57 -12.36
N GLU A 103 -7.66 7.26 -11.26
CA GLU A 103 -6.80 8.36 -10.82
C GLU A 103 -5.53 7.78 -10.15
N PHE A 104 -4.36 8.11 -10.68
CA PHE A 104 -3.09 7.60 -10.16
C PHE A 104 -2.58 8.38 -8.96
N ALA A 105 -1.83 7.70 -8.10
CA ALA A 105 -1.13 8.34 -7.01
C ALA A 105 -0.06 9.32 -7.55
N VAL A 106 0.15 10.44 -6.87
CA VAL A 106 1.16 11.42 -7.26
C VAL A 106 2.51 11.01 -6.67
N ALA A 107 3.56 10.87 -7.48
CA ALA A 107 4.88 10.40 -7.05
C ALA A 107 5.65 11.34 -6.07
N HIS A 108 5.03 12.43 -5.61
CA HIS A 108 5.69 13.50 -4.85
C HIS A 108 5.82 13.23 -3.33
N SER A 109 6.31 12.04 -2.98
CA SER A 109 7.07 11.75 -1.73
C SER A 109 6.34 11.46 -0.39
N GLU A 110 5.04 11.18 -0.33
CA GLU A 110 4.40 10.67 0.91
C GLU A 110 3.34 9.58 0.63
N ILE A 111 3.62 8.33 1.01
CA ILE A 111 2.59 7.30 1.16
C ILE A 111 1.92 7.51 2.51
N THR A 112 0.67 7.97 2.53
CA THR A 112 -0.11 8.13 3.77
C THR A 112 -0.86 6.83 4.09
N THR A 113 -0.74 6.33 5.33
CA THR A 113 -1.66 5.30 5.83
C THR A 113 -2.96 5.95 6.30
N PHE A 114 -4.10 5.37 5.96
CA PHE A 114 -5.43 5.83 6.34
C PHE A 114 -6.02 5.01 7.50
N ALA A 115 -7.17 5.41 8.04
CA ALA A 115 -7.76 4.83 9.26
C ALA A 115 -8.18 3.35 9.13
N ASP A 116 -8.25 2.85 7.90
CA ASP A 116 -8.47 1.46 7.48
C ASP A 116 -7.17 0.63 7.34
N GLY A 117 -5.99 1.25 7.53
CA GLY A 117 -4.69 0.60 7.34
C GLY A 117 -4.21 0.54 5.88
N HIS A 118 -5.00 1.05 4.93
CA HIS A 118 -4.67 1.11 3.51
C HIS A 118 -3.98 2.43 3.13
N TRP A 119 -3.49 2.51 1.90
CA TRP A 119 -2.65 3.63 1.43
C TRP A 119 -3.33 4.54 0.39
N GLY A 120 -4.67 4.49 0.31
CA GLY A 120 -5.42 5.22 -0.72
C GLY A 120 -4.95 4.81 -2.12
N ARG A 121 -4.65 5.78 -2.99
CA ARG A 121 -4.17 5.55 -4.37
C ARG A 121 -2.83 4.80 -4.45
N HIS A 122 -2.04 4.77 -3.37
CA HIS A 122 -0.78 4.01 -3.29
C HIS A 122 -0.99 2.53 -2.91
N GLU A 123 -2.23 2.07 -2.72
CA GLU A 123 -2.53 0.68 -2.35
C GLU A 123 -2.36 -0.28 -3.54
N TYR A 124 -1.11 -0.70 -3.79
CA TYR A 124 -0.77 -1.57 -4.92
C TYR A 124 -1.52 -2.91 -4.95
N SER A 125 -2.02 -3.38 -3.81
CA SER A 125 -2.75 -4.66 -3.74
C SER A 125 -4.17 -4.60 -4.28
N ARG A 126 -4.73 -3.39 -4.48
CA ARG A 126 -6.12 -3.17 -4.92
C ARG A 126 -6.26 -2.07 -5.98
N TRP A 127 -5.24 -1.24 -6.20
CA TRP A 127 -5.26 -0.10 -7.12
C TRP A 127 -4.12 -0.15 -8.16
N PRO A 128 -4.37 0.12 -9.44
CA PRO A 128 -3.34 0.08 -10.49
C PRO A 128 -2.15 1.00 -10.19
N GLN A 129 -0.94 0.46 -10.36
CA GLN A 129 0.33 1.18 -10.16
C GLN A 129 1.10 1.30 -11.47
N GLU A 130 2.12 2.17 -11.48
CA GLU A 130 3.11 2.25 -12.55
C GLU A 130 3.84 0.92 -12.74
N PHE A 131 4.07 0.54 -14.01
CA PHE A 131 4.66 -0.72 -14.37
C PHE A 131 6.14 -0.82 -13.95
N ALA A 132 6.44 -1.81 -13.10
CA ALA A 132 7.81 -2.17 -12.75
C ALA A 132 8.12 -3.61 -13.19
N LYS A 133 9.14 -3.79 -14.03
CA LYS A 133 9.53 -5.09 -14.57
C LYS A 133 10.02 -6.05 -13.46
N GLU A 134 10.70 -5.48 -12.47
CA GLU A 134 11.28 -6.17 -11.31
C GLU A 134 10.20 -6.67 -10.34
N ALA A 135 8.99 -6.08 -10.40
CA ALA A 135 7.85 -6.40 -9.56
C ALA A 135 6.60 -6.74 -10.39
N PHE A 136 6.78 -7.38 -11.56
CA PHE A 136 5.71 -7.70 -12.52
C PHE A 136 4.50 -8.36 -11.84
N HIS A 137 4.74 -9.23 -10.85
CA HIS A 137 3.71 -9.95 -10.10
C HIS A 137 2.67 -9.06 -9.42
N ILE A 138 3.00 -7.79 -9.10
CA ILE A 138 2.06 -6.81 -8.56
C ILE A 138 0.92 -6.53 -9.54
N HIS A 139 1.21 -6.43 -10.83
CA HIS A 139 0.20 -6.20 -11.87
C HIS A 139 -0.67 -7.43 -12.14
N CYS A 140 -0.24 -8.61 -11.66
CA CYS A 140 -0.95 -9.87 -11.72
C CYS A 140 -1.83 -10.14 -10.49
N ILE A 141 -1.82 -9.27 -9.47
CA ILE A 141 -2.67 -9.41 -8.28
C ILE A 141 -4.14 -9.47 -8.70
N PRO A 142 -4.95 -10.44 -8.24
CA PRO A 142 -6.38 -10.49 -8.57
C PRO A 142 -7.10 -9.19 -8.16
N SER A 143 -7.91 -8.62 -9.05
CA SER A 143 -8.62 -7.36 -8.77
C SER A 143 -9.84 -7.53 -7.88
N LYS A 144 -10.38 -8.75 -7.80
CA LYS A 144 -11.60 -9.11 -7.07
C LYS A 144 -11.55 -10.59 -6.64
N PRO A 145 -12.41 -11.02 -5.68
CA PRO A 145 -12.52 -12.43 -5.28
C PRO A 145 -12.90 -13.33 -6.46
N ARG A 146 -12.38 -14.57 -6.47
CA ARG A 146 -12.69 -15.57 -7.52
C ARG A 146 -12.98 -16.95 -6.92
N PRO A 147 -13.83 -17.80 -7.53
CA PRO A 147 -14.16 -19.13 -6.98
C PRO A 147 -12.94 -20.03 -6.73
N ASP A 148 -12.00 -20.04 -7.68
CA ASP A 148 -10.76 -20.84 -7.64
C ASP A 148 -9.52 -20.01 -7.20
N GLY A 149 -9.77 -18.80 -6.69
CA GLY A 149 -8.74 -17.84 -6.28
C GLY A 149 -8.97 -17.35 -4.85
N PRO A 150 -8.37 -16.21 -4.48
CA PRO A 150 -8.47 -15.74 -3.11
C PRO A 150 -9.88 -15.28 -2.73
N ARG A 151 -10.24 -15.44 -1.45
CA ARG A 151 -11.58 -15.12 -0.91
C ARG A 151 -11.78 -13.66 -0.55
N GLU A 152 -13.05 -13.26 -0.48
CA GLU A 152 -13.54 -11.91 -0.16
C GLU A 152 -12.93 -11.26 1.09
N ILE A 153 -12.50 -12.04 2.09
CA ILE A 153 -11.81 -11.56 3.28
C ILE A 153 -10.52 -10.74 2.99
N LEU A 154 -9.91 -10.90 1.82
CA LEU A 154 -8.74 -10.09 1.42
C LEU A 154 -9.09 -8.72 0.84
N TRP A 155 -10.33 -8.52 0.39
CA TRP A 155 -10.84 -7.24 -0.13
C TRP A 155 -11.73 -6.51 0.86
N HIS A 156 -12.16 -7.17 1.93
CA HIS A 156 -12.97 -6.54 2.96
C HIS A 156 -12.17 -5.46 3.71
N THR A 157 -12.70 -4.25 3.78
CA THR A 157 -12.07 -3.11 4.47
C THR A 157 -12.57 -3.05 5.91
N LEU A 158 -11.73 -3.50 6.86
CA LEU A 158 -12.08 -3.66 8.27
C LEU A 158 -11.99 -2.33 9.04
N GLY A 159 -12.83 -2.20 10.07
CA GLY A 159 -12.91 -1.01 10.91
C GLY A 159 -12.85 -1.31 12.40
N CYS A 160 -13.05 -0.30 13.23
CA CYS A 160 -12.96 -0.42 14.69
C CYS A 160 -13.97 -1.43 15.31
N MET A 161 -15.04 -1.77 14.59
CA MET A 161 -16.05 -2.75 15.03
C MET A 161 -15.53 -4.20 14.98
N ASP A 162 -14.53 -4.47 14.14
CA ASP A 162 -13.89 -5.78 13.98
C ASP A 162 -12.83 -6.04 15.05
N TRP A 163 -12.48 -5.01 15.83
CA TRP A 163 -11.61 -5.13 16.99
C TRP A 163 -12.43 -5.43 18.25
N LYS A 164 -11.90 -6.29 19.13
CA LYS A 164 -12.50 -6.65 20.42
C LYS A 164 -11.51 -6.33 21.55
N PRO A 165 -11.93 -5.62 22.61
CA PRO A 165 -11.07 -5.38 23.77
C PRO A 165 -10.77 -6.71 24.48
N GLU A 166 -9.55 -6.86 25.00
CA GLU A 166 -9.15 -8.01 25.81
C GLU A 166 -8.85 -7.53 27.24
N ASP A 167 -9.32 -8.27 28.25
CA ASP A 167 -9.00 -7.97 29.65
C ASP A 167 -7.61 -8.53 30.02
N CYS A 168 -6.57 -7.85 29.54
CA CYS A 168 -5.16 -8.19 29.83
C CYS A 168 -4.52 -7.23 30.85
N GLY A 169 -5.33 -6.52 31.65
CA GLY A 169 -4.86 -5.53 32.63
C GLY A 169 -4.33 -4.22 32.03
N ILE A 170 -4.38 -4.04 30.71
CA ILE A 170 -4.06 -2.79 30.00
C ILE A 170 -5.34 -2.30 29.34
N ALA A 171 -5.80 -1.10 29.69
CA ALA A 171 -7.01 -0.53 29.09
C ALA A 171 -6.77 -0.13 27.62
N GLY A 172 -7.76 -0.41 26.75
CA GLY A 172 -7.76 0.03 25.37
C GLY A 172 -6.94 -0.82 24.39
N VAL A 173 -6.39 -1.97 24.81
CA VAL A 173 -5.79 -2.96 23.92
C VAL A 173 -6.70 -4.19 23.76
N GLY A 174 -6.48 -4.93 22.68
CA GLY A 174 -7.36 -6.02 22.28
C GLY A 174 -6.93 -6.66 20.97
N PHE A 175 -7.75 -7.57 20.47
CA PHE A 175 -7.46 -8.38 19.29
C PHE A 175 -8.46 -8.10 18.16
N LEU A 176 -8.17 -8.65 16.98
CA LEU A 176 -9.18 -8.80 15.95
C LEU A 176 -10.26 -9.80 16.41
N ASP A 177 -11.49 -9.63 15.94
CA ASP A 177 -12.57 -10.59 16.13
C ASP A 177 -12.12 -11.99 15.71
N LYS A 178 -12.43 -12.99 16.54
CA LYS A 178 -11.93 -14.35 16.37
C LYS A 178 -12.45 -15.01 15.09
N GLN A 179 -13.65 -14.66 14.61
CA GLN A 179 -14.15 -15.19 13.34
C GLN A 179 -13.39 -14.58 12.16
N VAL A 180 -13.27 -13.25 12.13
CA VAL A 180 -12.53 -12.51 11.09
C VAL A 180 -11.05 -12.95 11.05
N GLN A 181 -10.43 -13.13 12.22
CA GLN A 181 -9.05 -13.62 12.33
C GLN A 181 -8.90 -15.04 11.79
N ASN A 182 -9.83 -15.95 12.10
CA ASN A 182 -9.80 -17.33 11.62
C ASN A 182 -10.01 -17.42 10.10
N ASP A 183 -10.93 -16.63 9.53
CA ASP A 183 -11.19 -16.61 8.09
C ASP A 183 -10.00 -16.05 7.31
N LEU A 184 -9.36 -14.98 7.81
CA LEU A 184 -8.14 -14.42 7.25
C LEU A 184 -6.96 -15.41 7.33
N VAL A 185 -6.76 -16.05 8.48
CA VAL A 185 -5.74 -17.10 8.69
C VAL A 185 -5.90 -18.24 7.70
N LYS A 186 -7.13 -18.75 7.56
CA LYS A 186 -7.44 -19.86 6.66
C LYS A 186 -7.15 -19.52 5.21
N GLU A 187 -7.35 -18.25 4.83
CA GLU A 187 -7.03 -17.76 3.50
C GLU A 187 -5.52 -17.65 3.28
N VAL A 188 -4.76 -17.18 4.26
CA VAL A 188 -3.29 -17.20 4.25
C VAL A 188 -2.76 -18.62 4.06
N ASP A 189 -3.23 -19.58 4.85
CA ASP A 189 -2.80 -20.98 4.76
C ASP A 189 -3.13 -21.60 3.39
N SER A 190 -4.28 -21.24 2.80
CA SER A 190 -4.70 -21.63 1.45
C SER A 190 -3.76 -21.08 0.36
N VAL A 191 -3.47 -19.77 0.39
CA VAL A 191 -2.58 -19.11 -0.59
C VAL A 191 -1.13 -19.62 -0.46
N LEU A 192 -0.62 -19.80 0.77
CA LEU A 192 0.69 -20.41 1.01
C LEU A 192 0.77 -21.83 0.42
N SER A 193 -0.24 -22.66 0.66
CA SER A 193 -0.30 -24.03 0.11
C SER A 193 -0.33 -24.03 -1.43
N CYS A 194 -1.07 -23.09 -2.03
CA CYS A 194 -1.08 -22.91 -3.48
C CYS A 194 0.27 -22.46 -4.03
N TYR A 195 0.95 -21.51 -3.38
CA TYR A 195 2.29 -21.06 -3.77
C TYR A 195 3.29 -22.23 -3.76
N PHE A 196 3.36 -23.01 -2.68
CA PHE A 196 4.27 -24.17 -2.61
C PHE A 196 3.91 -25.29 -3.61
N THR A 197 2.65 -25.42 -4.01
CA THR A 197 2.22 -26.36 -5.05
C THR A 197 2.60 -25.88 -6.46
N CYS A 198 2.62 -24.58 -6.69
CA CYS A 198 2.92 -23.97 -8.00
C CYS A 198 4.41 -23.65 -8.21
N ASN A 199 5.18 -23.50 -7.14
CA ASN A 199 6.61 -23.26 -7.21
C ASN A 199 7.40 -24.59 -7.25
N ASP A 200 7.60 -25.10 -8.47
CA ASP A 200 8.47 -26.25 -8.76
C ASP A 200 9.97 -25.88 -8.82
N GLY A 201 10.33 -24.62 -8.54
CA GLY A 201 11.67 -24.07 -8.64
C GLY A 201 12.07 -23.62 -10.06
N SER A 202 11.35 -24.01 -11.10
CA SER A 202 11.69 -23.73 -12.52
C SER A 202 11.57 -22.26 -12.91
N ALA A 203 10.77 -21.50 -12.16
CA ALA A 203 10.49 -20.08 -12.39
C ALA A 203 11.73 -19.16 -12.36
N GLY A 204 12.88 -19.66 -11.92
CA GLY A 204 14.13 -18.92 -11.85
C GLY A 204 14.38 -18.28 -10.48
N ALA A 205 15.66 -18.12 -10.15
CA ALA A 205 16.11 -17.78 -8.80
C ALA A 205 15.66 -16.39 -8.28
N GLY A 206 15.14 -15.51 -9.14
CA GLY A 206 14.57 -14.21 -8.74
C GLY A 206 13.20 -14.36 -8.07
N TRP A 207 12.22 -14.92 -8.79
CA TRP A 207 10.85 -15.09 -8.31
C TRP A 207 10.76 -15.99 -7.07
N ASN A 208 11.60 -17.03 -6.99
CA ASN A 208 11.68 -17.91 -5.82
C ASN A 208 12.14 -17.17 -4.55
N LYS A 209 13.04 -16.19 -4.68
CA LYS A 209 13.45 -15.33 -3.55
C LYS A 209 12.30 -14.43 -3.11
N ILE A 210 11.59 -13.80 -4.06
CA ILE A 210 10.43 -12.94 -3.77
C ILE A 210 9.35 -13.72 -3.02
N GLY A 211 8.92 -14.88 -3.54
CA GLY A 211 7.87 -15.68 -2.89
C GLY A 211 8.27 -16.26 -1.53
N SER A 212 9.55 -16.66 -1.36
CA SER A 212 10.06 -17.09 -0.04
C SER A 212 10.06 -15.95 0.98
N PHE A 213 10.43 -14.75 0.54
CA PHE A 213 10.47 -13.54 1.35
C PHE A 213 9.07 -13.07 1.77
N LEU A 214 8.12 -13.05 0.82
CA LEU A 214 6.71 -12.78 1.09
C LEU A 214 6.14 -13.80 2.10
N THR A 215 6.43 -15.09 1.93
CA THR A 215 6.01 -16.15 2.85
C THR A 215 6.46 -15.89 4.29
N VAL A 216 7.75 -15.59 4.49
CA VAL A 216 8.30 -15.28 5.83
C VAL A 216 7.66 -14.04 6.43
N CYS A 217 7.44 -12.99 5.64
CA CYS A 217 6.83 -11.75 6.12
C CYS A 217 5.35 -11.92 6.47
N LEU A 218 4.63 -12.75 5.70
CA LEU A 218 3.24 -13.07 5.94
C LEU A 218 3.06 -13.88 7.23
N GLN A 219 3.87 -14.93 7.42
CA GLN A 219 3.90 -15.72 8.67
C GLN A 219 4.17 -14.82 9.89
N HIS A 220 5.25 -14.03 9.86
CA HIS A 220 5.57 -13.10 10.96
C HIS A 220 4.45 -12.09 11.25
N THR A 221 3.71 -11.64 10.23
CA THR A 221 2.60 -10.68 10.42
C THR A 221 1.38 -11.37 11.03
N VAL A 222 1.04 -12.57 10.59
CA VAL A 222 -0.04 -13.38 11.16
C VAL A 222 0.25 -13.76 12.62
N ASP A 223 1.48 -14.14 12.95
CA ASP A 223 1.87 -14.45 14.34
C ASP A 223 1.72 -13.24 15.26
N ARG A 224 2.05 -12.03 14.78
CA ARG A 224 1.82 -10.78 15.52
C ARG A 224 0.33 -10.51 15.71
N LEU A 225 -0.47 -10.65 14.65
CA LEU A 225 -1.92 -10.47 14.68
C LEU A 225 -2.62 -11.43 15.65
N ARG A 226 -2.09 -12.65 15.81
CA ARG A 226 -2.58 -13.65 16.77
C ARG A 226 -2.13 -13.39 18.21
N SER A 227 -0.91 -12.91 18.42
CA SER A 227 -0.22 -12.99 19.71
C SER A 227 -0.11 -11.66 20.47
N ILE A 228 -0.25 -10.52 19.81
CA ILE A 228 0.02 -9.20 20.39
C ILE A 228 -1.28 -8.39 20.43
N PRO A 229 -1.90 -8.18 21.61
CA PRO A 229 -3.01 -7.25 21.73
C PRO A 229 -2.52 -5.82 21.53
N ALA A 230 -3.27 -5.02 20.79
CA ALA A 230 -2.93 -3.62 20.51
C ALA A 230 -4.18 -2.74 20.42
N VAL A 231 -3.98 -1.43 20.35
CA VAL A 231 -5.06 -0.46 20.12
C VAL A 231 -5.66 -0.66 18.71
N PRO A 232 -6.95 -0.30 18.47
CA PRO A 232 -7.66 -0.66 17.24
C PRO A 232 -6.91 -0.33 15.95
N GLY A 233 -6.39 0.90 15.79
CA GLY A 233 -5.70 1.32 14.57
C GLY A 233 -4.45 0.49 14.23
N ILE A 234 -3.78 -0.11 15.22
CA ILE A 234 -2.64 -0.99 14.99
C ILE A 234 -3.10 -2.36 14.48
N ILE A 235 -4.17 -2.92 15.07
CA ILE A 235 -4.73 -4.20 14.62
C ILE A 235 -5.27 -4.06 13.19
N ILE A 236 -6.01 -2.99 12.88
CA ILE A 236 -6.52 -2.73 11.53
C ILE A 236 -5.38 -2.56 10.52
N SER A 237 -4.34 -1.79 10.87
CA SER A 237 -3.13 -1.67 10.02
C SER A 237 -2.40 -3.00 9.80
N LEU A 238 -2.35 -3.87 10.83
CA LEU A 238 -1.78 -5.22 10.71
C LEU A 238 -2.62 -6.11 9.78
N VAL A 239 -3.96 -6.04 9.83
CA VAL A 239 -4.80 -6.83 8.91
C VAL A 239 -4.67 -6.35 7.48
N ALA A 240 -4.77 -5.03 7.23
CA ALA A 240 -4.52 -4.47 5.90
C ALA A 240 -3.14 -4.91 5.36
N HIS A 241 -2.15 -5.08 6.23
CA HIS A 241 -0.85 -5.65 5.86
C HIS A 241 -0.86 -7.16 5.55
N VAL A 242 -1.56 -7.99 6.34
CA VAL A 242 -1.77 -9.42 6.00
C VAL A 242 -2.48 -9.56 4.66
N GLN A 243 -3.55 -8.81 4.43
CA GLN A 243 -4.30 -8.81 3.17
C GLN A 243 -3.40 -8.46 2.00
N ARG A 244 -2.64 -7.36 2.10
CA ARG A 244 -1.69 -6.88 1.08
C ARG A 244 -0.65 -7.93 0.69
N LEU A 245 0.04 -8.53 1.67
CA LEU A 245 1.02 -9.60 1.42
C LEU A 245 0.39 -10.86 0.80
N THR A 246 -0.82 -11.21 1.21
CA THR A 246 -1.54 -12.39 0.69
C THR A 246 -1.99 -12.18 -0.76
N LEU A 247 -2.47 -10.98 -1.07
CA LEU A 247 -2.82 -10.56 -2.43
C LEU A 247 -1.58 -10.49 -3.32
N GLU A 248 -0.46 -9.96 -2.84
CA GLU A 248 0.81 -9.93 -3.58
C GLU A 248 1.35 -11.33 -3.89
N LEU A 249 1.32 -12.24 -2.90
CA LEU A 249 1.67 -13.64 -3.12
C LEU A 249 0.70 -14.32 -4.10
N SER A 250 -0.58 -13.93 -4.10
CA SER A 250 -1.55 -14.39 -5.09
C SER A 250 -1.22 -13.88 -6.50
N GLY A 251 -0.78 -12.62 -6.65
CA GLY A 251 -0.27 -12.09 -7.91
C GLY A 251 0.98 -12.82 -8.42
N LEU A 252 1.87 -13.24 -7.51
CA LEU A 252 3.00 -14.11 -7.86
C LEU A 252 2.53 -15.50 -8.32
N ILE A 253 1.52 -16.09 -7.68
CA ILE A 253 0.93 -17.36 -8.13
C ILE A 253 0.34 -17.23 -9.54
N GLU A 254 -0.40 -16.15 -9.84
CA GLU A 254 -0.95 -15.89 -11.19
C GLU A 254 0.15 -15.72 -12.24
N TRP A 255 1.24 -15.02 -11.88
CA TRP A 255 2.43 -14.88 -12.71
C TRP A 255 3.06 -16.24 -13.07
N LEU A 256 3.25 -17.09 -12.06
CA LEU A 256 3.85 -18.43 -12.21
C LEU A 256 2.94 -19.39 -13.00
N LYS A 257 1.63 -19.38 -12.75
CA LYS A 257 0.68 -20.28 -13.40
C LYS A 257 0.47 -19.96 -14.88
N GLU A 258 0.26 -18.69 -15.21
CA GLU A 258 -0.36 -18.29 -16.48
C GLU A 258 0.36 -17.11 -17.15
N VAL A 259 0.56 -16.00 -16.43
CA VAL A 259 0.93 -14.74 -17.09
C VAL A 259 2.34 -14.78 -17.69
N SER A 260 3.30 -15.43 -17.04
CA SER A 260 4.66 -15.62 -17.58
C SER A 260 4.65 -16.35 -18.94
N LYS A 261 3.72 -17.30 -19.12
CA LYS A 261 3.54 -18.04 -20.38
C LYS A 261 2.92 -17.16 -21.46
N ARG A 262 1.90 -16.35 -21.12
CA ARG A 262 1.29 -15.41 -22.08
C ARG A 262 2.24 -14.32 -22.56
N VAL A 263 3.04 -13.78 -21.64
CA VAL A 263 4.04 -12.74 -21.96
C VAL A 263 5.15 -13.27 -22.87
N THR A 264 5.56 -14.53 -22.70
CA THR A 264 6.62 -15.17 -23.49
C THR A 264 6.12 -15.86 -24.77
N SER A 265 4.85 -16.25 -24.85
CA SER A 265 4.25 -16.79 -26.08
C SER A 265 4.27 -15.76 -27.21
N VAL A 266 4.06 -16.22 -28.45
CA VAL A 266 3.80 -15.39 -29.64
C VAL A 266 2.29 -15.10 -29.80
N ASP A 267 1.44 -15.92 -29.19
CA ASP A 267 -0.01 -15.81 -29.27
C ASP A 267 -0.55 -14.45 -28.75
N ASP A 268 -1.75 -14.09 -29.19
CA ASP A 268 -2.49 -12.94 -28.68
C ASP A 268 -3.61 -13.40 -27.74
N TYR A 269 -3.66 -12.81 -26.55
CA TYR A 269 -4.67 -13.02 -25.51
C TYR A 269 -5.41 -11.72 -25.18
N SER A 270 -5.30 -10.68 -26.03
CA SER A 270 -5.98 -9.40 -25.88
C SER A 270 -7.47 -9.53 -25.58
N TRP A 271 -8.18 -10.42 -26.28
CA TRP A 271 -9.60 -10.72 -26.09
C TRP A 271 -9.91 -11.51 -24.79
N LEU A 272 -8.90 -12.07 -24.11
CA LEU A 272 -9.03 -12.87 -22.88
C LEU A 272 -8.43 -12.10 -21.69
N VAL A 273 -9.02 -10.93 -21.43
CA VAL A 273 -8.62 -10.02 -20.36
C VAL A 273 -8.72 -10.72 -18.99
N LEU A 274 -7.65 -10.61 -18.21
CA LEU A 274 -7.51 -11.19 -16.88
C LEU A 274 -8.13 -10.28 -15.82
N ASP A 275 -8.79 -10.89 -14.84
CA ASP A 275 -9.34 -10.22 -13.64
C ASP A 275 -8.22 -9.88 -12.63
N VAL A 276 -7.25 -9.09 -13.05
CA VAL A 276 -6.09 -8.62 -12.27
C VAL A 276 -6.05 -7.10 -12.17
N VAL A 277 -5.28 -6.57 -11.23
CA VAL A 277 -5.12 -5.13 -10.98
C VAL A 277 -4.59 -4.40 -12.21
N GLY A 278 -3.69 -5.02 -12.98
CA GLY A 278 -3.14 -4.43 -14.20
C GLY A 278 -2.07 -3.36 -13.95
N ALA A 279 -1.73 -2.60 -14.98
CA ALA A 279 -0.60 -1.67 -14.94
C ALA A 279 -0.86 -0.35 -15.69
N TYR A 280 -0.26 0.69 -15.16
CA TYR A 280 -0.14 2.00 -15.79
C TYR A 280 1.28 2.21 -16.34
N MET A 281 1.42 2.87 -17.49
CA MET A 281 2.74 3.15 -18.06
C MET A 281 2.73 4.28 -19.08
N ALA A 282 3.92 4.83 -19.36
CA ALA A 282 4.16 5.72 -20.49
C ALA A 282 4.75 5.02 -21.73
N ASP A 283 5.37 3.83 -21.59
CA ASP A 283 6.01 3.11 -22.70
C ASP A 283 4.96 2.33 -23.55
N PRO A 284 4.73 2.71 -24.82
CA PRO A 284 3.79 2.01 -25.70
C PRO A 284 4.20 0.55 -25.97
N SER A 285 5.51 0.25 -25.95
CA SER A 285 6.06 -1.08 -26.24
C SER A 285 5.64 -2.09 -25.17
N VAL A 286 5.73 -1.67 -23.90
CA VAL A 286 5.33 -2.51 -22.77
C VAL A 286 3.80 -2.58 -22.68
N ALA A 287 3.09 -1.48 -22.94
CA ALA A 287 1.63 -1.46 -23.05
C ALA A 287 1.11 -2.49 -24.08
N GLN A 288 1.77 -2.61 -25.25
CA GLN A 288 1.43 -3.60 -26.26
C GLN A 288 1.65 -5.04 -25.76
N VAL A 289 2.74 -5.31 -25.03
CA VAL A 289 3.03 -6.63 -24.44
C VAL A 289 2.00 -7.01 -23.38
N LEU A 290 1.64 -6.09 -22.48
CA LEU A 290 0.63 -6.35 -21.44
C LEU A 290 -0.77 -6.53 -22.04
N HIS A 291 -1.16 -5.69 -23.00
CA HIS A 291 -2.43 -5.82 -23.72
C HIS A 291 -2.54 -7.19 -24.39
N ARG A 292 -1.50 -7.60 -25.12
CA ARG A 292 -1.41 -8.92 -25.77
C ARG A 292 -1.44 -10.09 -24.78
N ALA A 293 -0.93 -9.91 -23.57
CA ALA A 293 -1.04 -10.92 -22.50
C ALA A 293 -2.44 -10.98 -21.84
N GLY A 294 -3.34 -10.05 -22.18
CA GLY A 294 -4.66 -9.90 -21.56
C GLY A 294 -4.61 -9.18 -20.19
N ILE A 295 -3.53 -8.50 -19.84
CA ILE A 295 -3.43 -7.73 -18.58
C ILE A 295 -4.09 -6.36 -18.80
N PRO A 296 -4.94 -5.83 -17.91
CA PRO A 296 -5.47 -4.48 -18.02
C PRO A 296 -4.38 -3.41 -18.10
N VAL A 297 -4.47 -2.51 -19.09
CA VAL A 297 -3.48 -1.48 -19.40
C VAL A 297 -4.08 -0.08 -19.34
N TRP A 298 -3.36 0.85 -18.74
CA TRP A 298 -3.61 2.29 -18.85
C TRP A 298 -2.36 3.01 -19.35
N LEU A 299 -2.38 3.37 -20.64
CA LEU A 299 -1.27 4.05 -21.31
C LEU A 299 -1.40 5.57 -21.18
N GLN A 300 -0.41 6.20 -20.56
CA GLN A 300 -0.17 7.64 -20.64
C GLN A 300 0.31 7.99 -22.05
N CYS A 301 -0.35 8.92 -22.74
CA CYS A 301 0.12 9.40 -24.03
C CYS A 301 -0.20 10.88 -24.26
N GLN A 302 0.52 11.50 -25.20
CA GLN A 302 0.16 12.82 -25.71
C GLN A 302 -1.08 12.71 -26.60
N ARG A 303 -2.08 13.55 -26.32
CA ARG A 303 -3.27 13.70 -27.14
C ARG A 303 -2.87 14.12 -28.55
N ASN A 304 -3.25 13.31 -29.53
CA ASN A 304 -3.03 13.56 -30.95
C ASN A 304 -4.31 13.24 -31.74
N THR A 305 -4.35 13.66 -33.00
CA THR A 305 -5.51 13.49 -33.90
C THR A 305 -5.72 12.06 -34.38
N HIS A 306 -4.74 11.17 -34.22
CA HIS A 306 -4.80 9.77 -34.63
C HIS A 306 -5.31 8.83 -33.53
N LEU A 307 -5.33 9.30 -32.27
CA LEU A 307 -5.85 8.55 -31.14
C LEU A 307 -7.35 8.26 -31.34
N LYS A 308 -7.68 6.96 -31.44
CA LYS A 308 -9.07 6.51 -31.53
C LYS A 308 -9.71 6.57 -30.14
N ILE A 309 -10.72 7.41 -29.99
CA ILE A 309 -11.47 7.63 -28.75
C ILE A 309 -12.91 7.18 -28.99
N TYR A 310 -13.33 6.12 -28.30
CA TYR A 310 -14.71 5.61 -28.32
C TYR A 310 -15.56 6.21 -27.20
N LYS A 311 -15.00 6.38 -26.00
CA LYS A 311 -15.69 6.94 -24.82
C LYS A 311 -14.73 7.85 -24.05
N VAL A 312 -15.18 9.08 -23.75
CA VAL A 312 -14.51 9.94 -22.77
C VAL A 312 -15.09 9.60 -21.39
N VAL A 313 -14.23 9.39 -20.40
CA VAL A 313 -14.61 9.10 -19.01
C VAL A 313 -13.93 10.08 -18.05
N THR A 314 -14.55 10.30 -16.91
CA THR A 314 -13.86 10.89 -15.75
C THR A 314 -12.94 9.84 -15.15
N ALA A 315 -11.75 10.24 -14.67
CA ALA A 315 -10.91 9.34 -13.90
C ALA A 315 -11.64 8.90 -12.62
N THR A 316 -11.59 7.60 -12.33
CA THR A 316 -12.21 6.97 -11.17
C THR A 316 -11.33 7.20 -9.95
N ASP A 317 -11.88 7.82 -8.91
CA ASP A 317 -11.24 7.92 -7.59
C ASP A 317 -11.16 6.54 -6.91
N ILE A 318 -10.43 6.44 -5.81
CA ILE A 318 -10.40 5.21 -4.98
C ILE A 318 -11.82 4.77 -4.58
N PRO A 319 -12.05 3.46 -4.37
CA PRO A 319 -13.35 2.93 -3.97
C PRO A 319 -13.90 3.60 -2.70
N ASP A 320 -15.22 3.76 -2.61
CA ASP A 320 -15.87 4.49 -1.51
C ASP A 320 -15.68 3.84 -0.12
N ASP A 321 -15.29 2.56 -0.07
CA ASP A 321 -14.95 1.87 1.18
C ASP A 321 -13.55 2.22 1.71
N PHE A 322 -12.66 2.78 0.88
CA PHE A 322 -11.35 3.24 1.32
C PHE A 322 -11.49 4.48 2.21
N SER A 323 -10.81 4.46 3.34
CA SER A 323 -10.80 5.59 4.26
C SER A 323 -10.09 6.79 3.64
N LYS A 324 -10.77 7.94 3.64
CA LYS A 324 -10.21 9.25 3.29
C LYS A 324 -9.67 9.99 4.52
N VAL A 325 -9.69 9.35 5.70
CA VAL A 325 -9.19 9.89 6.97
C VAL A 325 -7.78 9.34 7.25
N PRO A 326 -6.72 10.17 7.25
CA PRO A 326 -5.37 9.71 7.60
C PRO A 326 -5.32 9.08 8.99
N SER A 327 -4.62 7.95 9.14
CA SER A 327 -4.38 7.38 10.47
C SER A 327 -3.34 8.18 11.23
N TYR A 328 -3.38 8.04 12.56
CA TYR A 328 -2.36 8.58 13.45
C TYR A 328 -1.72 7.45 14.28
N PRO A 329 -0.38 7.38 14.35
CA PRO A 329 0.58 8.30 13.72
C PRO A 329 0.67 8.13 12.20
N ARG A 330 0.88 9.25 11.48
CA ARG A 330 1.18 9.21 10.05
C ARG A 330 2.57 8.64 9.82
N LEU A 331 2.66 7.56 9.05
CA LEU A 331 3.91 7.01 8.58
C LEU A 331 4.28 7.70 7.26
N VAL A 332 5.23 8.65 7.32
CA VAL A 332 5.72 9.34 6.12
C VAL A 332 6.86 8.53 5.51
N LEU A 333 6.79 8.27 4.21
CA LEU A 333 7.84 7.57 3.46
C LEU A 333 9.20 8.24 3.67
N ALA A 334 10.24 7.45 3.99
CA ALA A 334 11.60 7.94 3.90
C ALA A 334 11.92 8.22 2.42
N LYS A 335 12.22 9.48 2.07
CA LYS A 335 12.35 10.07 0.70
C LYS A 335 13.27 9.37 -0.33
N ARG A 336 13.79 8.16 -0.07
CA ARG A 336 14.79 7.47 -0.89
C ARG A 336 14.40 6.08 -1.40
N ASP A 337 13.25 5.52 -0.99
CA ASP A 337 12.75 4.29 -1.63
C ASP A 337 11.52 4.59 -2.49
N LEU A 338 11.76 4.73 -3.80
CA LEU A 338 10.73 4.92 -4.82
C LEU A 338 10.07 3.60 -5.23
N SER A 339 10.65 2.45 -4.87
CA SER A 339 10.15 1.13 -5.27
C SER A 339 9.12 0.54 -4.29
N GLY A 340 9.10 1.04 -3.06
CA GLY A 340 8.37 0.43 -1.95
C GLY A 340 8.95 -0.91 -1.46
N ALA A 341 9.98 -1.47 -2.11
CA ALA A 341 10.55 -2.77 -1.76
C ALA A 341 11.38 -2.75 -0.46
N LEU A 342 11.77 -1.56 0.04
CA LEU A 342 12.37 -1.39 1.36
C LEU A 342 11.33 -1.02 2.43
N ASN A 343 10.05 -0.78 2.06
CA ASN A 343 8.92 -0.64 3.00
C ASN A 343 8.47 -1.98 3.58
N MET A 344 9.43 -2.77 4.06
CA MET A 344 9.14 -4.06 4.66
C MET A 344 8.39 -3.89 5.99
N PRO A 345 7.34 -4.69 6.28
CA PRO A 345 6.67 -4.71 7.58
C PRO A 345 7.61 -4.94 8.79
N GLY A 346 8.80 -5.50 8.55
CA GLY A 346 9.87 -5.57 9.55
C GLY A 346 10.45 -4.19 9.92
N GLU A 347 10.69 -3.33 8.93
CA GLU A 347 11.14 -1.95 9.13
C GLU A 347 10.00 -1.04 9.62
N TRP A 348 8.75 -1.35 9.25
CA TRP A 348 7.57 -0.67 9.77
C TRP A 348 7.47 -0.80 11.29
N GLN A 349 7.78 -1.97 11.85
CA GLN A 349 7.88 -2.10 13.31
C GLN A 349 8.98 -1.21 13.90
N ARG A 350 10.12 -1.03 13.22
CA ARG A 350 11.18 -0.13 13.72
C ARG A 350 10.74 1.33 13.67
N ALA A 351 10.06 1.75 12.60
CA ALA A 351 9.49 3.09 12.47
C ALA A 351 8.36 3.34 13.48
N MET A 352 7.38 2.43 13.58
CA MET A 352 6.28 2.51 14.54
C MET A 352 6.77 2.42 15.99
N ALA A 353 7.71 1.54 16.33
CA ALA A 353 8.29 1.47 17.67
C ALA A 353 9.12 2.72 17.99
N ALA A 354 9.76 3.35 17.00
CA ALA A 354 10.39 4.66 17.18
C ALA A 354 9.34 5.75 17.46
N VAL A 355 8.23 5.80 16.72
CA VAL A 355 7.14 6.76 16.97
C VAL A 355 6.47 6.53 18.32
N VAL A 356 6.10 5.29 18.64
CA VAL A 356 5.48 4.94 19.93
C VAL A 356 6.44 5.23 21.08
N ARG A 357 7.75 4.95 20.92
CA ARG A 357 8.76 5.33 21.92
C ARG A 357 8.89 6.85 22.04
N CYS A 358 8.92 7.60 20.94
CA CYS A 358 8.91 9.06 20.98
C CYS A 358 7.64 9.56 21.70
N GLN A 359 6.45 9.09 21.35
CA GLN A 359 5.20 9.49 21.99
C GLN A 359 5.15 9.15 23.49
N LEU A 360 5.61 7.95 23.90
CA LEU A 360 5.65 7.52 25.30
C LEU A 360 6.78 8.19 26.12
N CYS A 361 7.86 8.63 25.47
CA CYS A 361 8.96 9.34 26.14
C CYS A 361 8.79 10.88 26.11
N GLU A 362 8.05 11.42 25.13
CA GLU A 362 7.65 12.83 25.03
C GLU A 362 6.38 13.10 25.86
N SER A 363 5.56 12.08 26.15
CA SER A 363 4.60 12.13 27.25
C SER A 363 5.35 12.19 28.58
N GLN A 364 5.82 13.39 28.91
CA GLN A 364 6.17 13.71 30.29
C GLN A 364 4.98 13.33 31.17
N LEU A 365 5.25 12.60 32.26
CA LEU A 365 4.28 12.45 33.34
C LEU A 365 3.67 13.82 33.63
N PRO A 366 2.33 13.95 33.74
CA PRO A 366 1.69 15.21 34.08
C PRO A 366 2.46 15.81 35.23
N LYS A 367 2.99 17.03 35.05
CA LYS A 367 3.91 17.66 35.98
C LYS A 367 3.26 17.56 37.34
N LEU A 368 3.81 16.72 38.23
CA LEU A 368 3.26 16.51 39.56
C LEU A 368 3.04 17.91 40.11
N LEU A 369 1.82 18.21 40.51
CA LEU A 369 1.52 19.48 41.16
C LEU A 369 2.42 19.50 42.38
N GLU A 370 3.51 20.26 42.28
CA GLU A 370 4.39 20.49 43.42
C GLU A 370 3.47 21.10 44.47
N GLU A 371 3.30 20.40 45.60
CA GLU A 371 2.60 20.97 46.76
C GLU A 371 3.14 22.38 46.94
N GLU A 372 2.24 23.35 47.07
CA GLU A 372 2.56 24.76 47.14
C GLU A 372 3.35 25.06 48.42
N ARG A 373 4.66 24.75 48.37
CA ARG A 373 5.60 24.92 49.47
C ARG A 373 6.03 26.37 49.52
N ASP A 374 5.15 27.09 50.19
CA ASP A 374 5.41 28.28 50.97
C ASP A 374 6.88 28.44 51.42
N GLY A 375 7.41 29.65 51.30
CA GLY A 375 8.61 30.08 52.03
C GLY A 375 10.00 29.63 51.54
N MET A 376 10.57 30.38 50.60
CA MET A 376 11.98 30.82 50.59
C MET A 376 13.13 29.83 50.89
N LEU A 377 13.80 29.31 49.84
CA LEU A 377 15.27 29.14 49.83
C LEU A 377 15.88 29.32 48.42
N PRO A 378 17.09 29.90 48.27
CA PRO A 378 17.77 30.13 46.98
C PRO A 378 18.56 28.89 46.46
N PRO A 379 19.06 28.90 45.20
CA PRO A 379 19.09 27.68 44.38
C PRO A 379 20.37 26.85 44.47
N ALA A 380 20.19 25.51 44.47
CA ALA A 380 21.28 24.56 44.24
C ALA A 380 21.53 24.35 42.74
N LYS A 381 22.72 24.72 42.25
CA LYS A 381 23.19 24.36 40.89
C LYS A 381 23.22 22.84 40.74
N ARG A 382 22.44 22.28 39.80
CA ARG A 382 22.64 20.90 39.34
C ARG A 382 23.58 20.85 38.14
N LEU A 383 24.43 19.84 38.16
CA LEU A 383 25.47 19.55 37.18
C LEU A 383 24.84 19.14 35.84
N ARG A 384 25.40 19.60 34.71
CA ARG A 384 25.16 18.96 33.40
C ARG A 384 26.15 17.80 33.26
N GLU A 385 25.67 16.57 33.39
CA GLU A 385 26.38 15.41 32.86
C GLU A 385 26.05 15.27 31.37
N GLY A 386 27.07 15.44 30.53
CA GLY A 386 26.97 15.16 29.09
C GLY A 386 27.32 13.70 28.83
N VAL A 387 26.36 12.88 28.43
CA VAL A 387 26.64 11.52 27.96
C VAL A 387 27.14 11.56 26.53
N VAL A 388 28.47 11.50 26.38
CA VAL A 388 29.12 11.26 25.10
C VAL A 388 28.97 9.78 24.75
N TRP A 389 28.13 9.48 23.76
CA TRP A 389 28.09 8.16 23.14
C TRP A 389 29.21 8.06 22.10
N MET A 390 30.32 7.43 22.48
CA MET A 390 31.42 7.10 21.57
C MET A 390 31.45 5.58 21.38
N GLY A 391 31.25 5.11 20.14
CA GLY A 391 31.16 3.68 19.83
C GLY A 391 29.97 3.36 18.93
N SER A 392 30.16 3.49 17.62
CA SER A 392 29.28 2.89 16.61
C SER A 392 30.11 2.66 15.36
N ASP A 393 30.20 1.41 14.93
CA ASP A 393 31.11 0.99 13.88
C ASP A 393 30.74 1.60 12.52
N SER A 394 31.77 2.01 11.80
CA SER A 394 31.66 2.65 10.48
C SER A 394 31.32 1.61 9.41
N SER A 395 30.04 1.53 9.01
CA SER A 395 29.67 1.08 7.66
C SER A 395 29.30 2.30 6.80
N SER A 396 29.87 2.37 5.59
CA SER A 396 29.88 3.59 4.76
C SER A 396 28.58 3.88 4.00
N LEU A 397 27.48 3.20 4.32
CA LEU A 397 26.13 3.46 3.82
C LEU A 397 25.13 3.33 4.98
N GLY A 398 25.01 4.40 5.77
CA GLY A 398 24.12 4.45 6.94
C GLY A 398 22.64 4.27 6.56
N THR A 399 21.90 3.55 7.39
CA THR A 399 20.46 3.32 7.22
C THR A 399 19.69 4.65 7.19
N ALA A 400 18.71 4.74 6.29
CA ALA A 400 17.89 5.94 6.15
C ALA A 400 17.07 6.18 7.43
N LYS A 401 17.20 7.37 8.03
CA LYS A 401 16.34 7.77 9.15
C LYS A 401 14.93 8.06 8.63
N PRO A 402 13.88 7.41 9.17
CA PRO A 402 12.51 7.79 8.85
C PRO A 402 12.22 9.22 9.32
N VAL A 403 11.36 9.91 8.60
CA VAL A 403 10.88 11.26 8.94
C VAL A 403 9.46 11.12 9.47
N PHE A 404 9.14 11.84 10.55
CA PHE A 404 7.83 11.76 11.20
C PHE A 404 7.20 13.14 11.28
N ILE A 405 5.89 13.22 11.05
CA ILE A 405 5.09 14.42 11.31
C ILE A 405 4.25 14.14 12.56
N THR A 406 4.77 14.53 13.72
CA THR A 406 4.00 14.57 14.97
C THR A 406 3.14 15.85 14.99
N GLN A 407 1.93 15.76 15.53
CA GLN A 407 1.09 16.95 15.70
C GLN A 407 1.69 17.81 16.82
N ALA A 408 1.85 19.12 16.57
CA ALA A 408 2.32 20.04 17.60
C ALA A 408 1.40 19.99 18.83
N SER A 409 1.99 19.91 20.04
CA SER A 409 1.28 19.69 21.31
C SER A 409 0.15 20.70 21.59
N GLN A 410 0.20 21.88 20.99
CA GLN A 410 -0.84 22.91 21.10
C GLN A 410 -2.18 22.54 20.43
N HIS A 411 -2.19 21.56 19.52
CA HIS A 411 -3.40 21.01 18.90
C HIS A 411 -3.86 19.68 19.50
N ALA A 412 -3.09 19.07 20.41
CA ALA A 412 -3.51 17.93 21.21
C ALA A 412 -4.48 18.34 22.35
N LYS A 413 -5.39 19.28 22.07
CA LYS A 413 -6.43 19.69 23.01
C LYS A 413 -7.48 18.59 23.08
N THR A 414 -7.48 17.90 24.22
CA THR A 414 -8.57 17.07 24.72
C THR A 414 -9.05 15.96 23.79
N LEU A 415 -8.35 14.82 23.84
CA LEU A 415 -9.08 13.58 24.12
C LEU A 415 -9.82 13.80 25.45
N GLN A 416 -11.12 14.08 25.40
CA GLN A 416 -11.96 14.17 26.60
C GLN A 416 -12.18 12.77 27.18
N HIS A 417 -11.17 12.27 27.90
CA HIS A 417 -11.37 11.22 28.88
C HIS A 417 -11.89 11.87 30.17
N ASP A 418 -13.13 12.35 30.11
CA ASP A 418 -13.90 12.68 31.31
C ASP A 418 -14.21 11.37 32.03
N LEU A 419 -13.31 10.96 32.93
CA LEU A 419 -13.57 9.89 33.88
C LEU A 419 -14.78 10.32 34.73
N PRO A 420 -15.84 9.49 34.86
CA PRO A 420 -16.94 9.84 35.74
C PRO A 420 -16.42 10.03 37.17
N PRO A 421 -16.90 11.04 37.91
CA PRO A 421 -16.42 11.30 39.26
C PRO A 421 -16.65 10.07 40.13
N ALA A 422 -15.60 9.63 40.84
CA ALA A 422 -15.68 8.50 41.75
C ALA A 422 -16.77 8.74 42.79
N PRO A 423 -17.65 7.76 43.07
CA PRO A 423 -18.67 7.93 44.11
C PRO A 423 -18.00 8.15 45.46
N PRO A 424 -18.51 9.05 46.31
CA PRO A 424 -17.89 9.36 47.59
C PRO A 424 -17.85 8.11 48.48
N LEU A 425 -16.73 7.89 49.17
CA LEU A 425 -16.60 6.83 50.16
C LEU A 425 -17.58 7.07 51.32
N SER A 426 -18.68 6.33 51.31
CA SER A 426 -19.58 6.23 52.46
C SER A 426 -18.94 5.37 53.54
N SER A 427 -18.47 6.01 54.60
CA SER A 427 -17.95 5.34 55.79
C SER A 427 -19.06 4.56 56.52
N SER A 428 -18.94 3.23 56.50
CA SER A 428 -19.28 2.29 57.59
C SER A 428 -20.44 2.62 58.55
N GLN A 429 -21.50 1.81 58.55
CA GLN A 429 -22.09 1.33 59.82
C GLN A 429 -22.94 0.04 59.71
N SER A 430 -22.71 -0.85 60.68
CA SER A 430 -23.60 -1.88 61.27
C SER A 430 -24.40 -2.87 60.41
N THR A 431 -24.05 -4.16 60.59
CA THR A 431 -24.96 -5.31 60.59
C THR A 431 -26.12 -5.15 61.60
N PRO A 432 -27.27 -5.82 61.36
CA PRO A 432 -27.57 -7.02 62.15
C PRO A 432 -28.12 -8.20 61.32
N GLY A 433 -28.25 -9.36 61.98
CA GLY A 433 -28.59 -10.66 61.38
C GLY A 433 -30.10 -10.97 61.19
N PRO A 434 -30.46 -12.26 60.95
CA PRO A 434 -31.64 -12.70 60.22
C PRO A 434 -32.92 -12.86 61.06
N PRO A 435 -34.07 -13.16 60.42
CA PRO A 435 -34.61 -14.52 60.58
C PRO A 435 -35.33 -15.17 59.36
N ASP A 436 -35.34 -16.50 59.42
CA ASP A 436 -36.20 -17.57 58.87
C ASP A 436 -37.30 -17.34 57.79
N ALA A 437 -37.15 -18.15 56.73
CA ALA A 437 -38.11 -19.11 56.15
C ALA A 437 -39.64 -18.90 56.23
N THR A 438 -40.33 -18.97 55.08
CA THR A 438 -41.40 -19.97 54.88
C THR A 438 -41.75 -20.26 53.40
N LEU A 439 -42.24 -21.48 53.17
CA LEU A 439 -42.67 -22.09 51.92
C LEU A 439 -43.69 -21.29 51.08
N THR A 440 -43.68 -21.47 49.75
CA THR A 440 -44.82 -22.11 49.06
C THR A 440 -44.49 -22.66 47.67
N THR A 441 -44.89 -23.92 47.53
CA THR A 441 -45.03 -24.81 46.37
C THR A 441 -45.82 -24.29 45.15
N THR A 442 -45.35 -24.65 43.94
CA THR A 442 -46.20 -25.09 42.82
C THR A 442 -45.50 -26.17 41.96
N LYS A 443 -46.28 -27.16 41.48
CA LYS A 443 -45.83 -28.38 40.76
C LYS A 443 -46.27 -28.40 39.27
N LYS A 444 -45.64 -29.32 38.49
CA LYS A 444 -46.05 -29.97 37.20
C LYS A 444 -46.03 -29.07 35.94
N LEU A 445 -45.97 -29.55 34.67
CA LEU A 445 -45.75 -30.85 33.98
C LEU A 445 -44.79 -30.54 32.78
N SER A 446 -43.75 -31.29 32.39
CA SER A 446 -43.60 -32.70 31.92
C SER A 446 -44.19 -33.04 30.52
N ARG A 447 -43.29 -33.18 29.52
CA ARG A 447 -43.17 -34.17 28.40
C ARG A 447 -42.04 -33.68 27.46
N ARG A 448 -40.97 -34.43 27.09
CA ARG A 448 -40.82 -35.71 26.34
C ARG A 448 -41.49 -35.66 24.93
N ALA A 449 -40.86 -36.05 23.81
CA ALA A 449 -39.66 -36.89 23.63
C ALA A 449 -38.91 -36.65 22.30
N ARG A 450 -37.67 -37.19 22.27
CA ARG A 450 -36.87 -37.72 21.13
C ARG A 450 -37.55 -37.87 19.77
N ALA A 451 -36.82 -37.51 18.71
CA ALA A 451 -36.18 -38.48 17.83
C ALA A 451 -34.66 -38.19 17.83
#